data_AF-G2ZF66-F1
#
_entry.id   AF-G2ZF66-F1
#
_cell.length_a   1.000
_cell.length_b   1.000
_cell.length_c   1.000
_cell.angle_alpha   90.00
_cell.angle_beta   90.00
_cell.angle_gamma   90.00
#
_symmetry.space_group_name_H-M   'P 1'
#
loop_
_entity.id
_entity.type
_entity.pdbx_description
1 polymer ?
#
loop_
_entity_poly.entity_id
_entity_poly.type
_entity_poly.pdbx_seq_one_letter_code
_entity_poly.pdbx_strand_id
1 'polypeptide(L)'
;MVTKCGSSNVSISVGLCINTGSGTKVQAAKISHPMPINKIFPDPDLANAVKQNLGKKSVTDCVSQRALDKVRKFNGIQANIESLEGIQFFTKLEELFLSSNQIKDISPLKDLTELRVLDLKMNEIRDLTPLRGLSKITWLDVTYQKIVEDSVPFESDLFIPITVQKIDGSLITPKCITDNGVYMCDGITWNLPGYKKEVSYKFWEYINVGKTRTTFTGMVKQPLY
;
A
#
# COMPACT_ATOMS: atom_id res chain seq x y z
N MET A 1 -16.65 -20.93 29.18
CA MET A 1 -15.74 -19.98 29.87
C MET A 1 -15.51 -18.79 28.95
N VAL A 2 -16.02 -17.62 29.32
CA VAL A 2 -15.87 -16.37 28.56
C VAL A 2 -14.73 -15.60 29.19
N THR A 3 -13.57 -15.53 28.52
CA THR A 3 -12.44 -14.74 29.00
C THR A 3 -12.72 -13.27 28.69
N LYS A 4 -13.00 -12.46 29.73
CA LYS A 4 -13.09 -11.00 29.61
C LYS A 4 -11.69 -10.45 29.29
N CYS A 5 -11.51 -9.82 28.13
CA CYS A 5 -10.32 -9.00 27.83
C CYS A 5 -10.48 -7.66 28.59
N GLY A 6 -9.61 -7.42 29.57
CA GLY A 6 -9.57 -6.18 30.35
C GLY A 6 -8.97 -5.03 29.54
N SER A 7 -9.57 -3.85 29.66
CA SER A 7 -9.05 -2.59 29.13
C SER A 7 -7.75 -2.22 29.84
N SER A 8 -6.62 -2.34 29.14
CA SER A 8 -5.33 -1.81 29.59
C SER A 8 -4.79 -0.84 28.55
N ASN A 9 -4.21 0.25 29.07
CA ASN A 9 -3.73 1.40 28.31
C ASN A 9 -2.67 1.01 27.28
N VAL A 10 -2.74 1.72 26.16
CA VAL A 10 -1.91 1.55 24.98
C VAL A 10 -0.44 1.87 25.32
N SER A 11 0.44 0.87 25.19
CA SER A 11 1.86 1.09 24.97
C SER A 11 2.21 0.45 23.62
N ILE A 12 2.06 1.21 22.54
CA ILE A 12 2.65 0.87 21.23
C ILE A 12 4.13 1.22 21.37
N SER A 13 4.98 0.22 21.61
CA SER A 13 6.41 0.40 21.45
C SER A 13 6.73 0.51 19.96
N VAL A 14 6.59 1.71 19.39
CA VAL A 14 7.26 2.04 18.13
C VAL A 14 8.74 2.16 18.51
N GLY A 15 9.49 1.09 18.28
CA GLY A 15 10.94 1.15 18.36
C GLY A 15 11.43 2.15 17.33
N LEU A 16 11.73 3.37 17.77
CA LEU A 16 12.46 4.35 17.00
C LEU A 16 13.90 3.83 16.89
N CYS A 17 14.17 2.97 15.91
CA CYS A 17 15.52 2.51 15.65
C CYS A 17 16.30 3.65 15.02
N ILE A 18 17.12 4.32 15.83
CA ILE A 18 18.17 5.22 15.35
C ILE A 18 19.19 4.33 14.63
N ASN A 19 19.19 4.40 13.30
CA ASN A 19 19.95 3.49 12.45
C ASN A 19 21.42 3.92 12.44
N THR A 20 22.28 3.20 13.17
CA THR A 20 23.73 3.22 12.97
C THR A 20 24.16 1.81 12.59
N GLY A 21 24.88 1.70 11.48
CA GLY A 21 25.00 0.46 10.71
C GLY A 21 25.68 -0.71 11.44
N SER A 22 25.09 -1.90 11.31
CA SER A 22 25.72 -3.13 10.82
C SER A 22 24.77 -4.33 11.03
N GLY A 23 24.52 -5.08 9.97
CA GLY A 23 24.23 -6.52 10.03
C GLY A 23 23.03 -7.05 10.85
N THR A 24 22.07 -6.23 11.28
CA THR A 24 20.89 -6.74 11.99
C THR A 24 19.90 -7.39 11.03
N LYS A 25 19.67 -8.71 11.17
CA LYS A 25 18.48 -9.37 10.65
C LYS A 25 17.26 -8.56 11.11
N VAL A 26 16.56 -7.92 10.18
CA VAL A 26 15.34 -7.16 10.47
C VAL A 26 14.34 -8.12 11.10
N GLN A 27 14.03 -7.95 12.37
CA GLN A 27 13.08 -8.79 13.07
C GLN A 27 11.67 -8.29 12.76
N ALA A 28 10.85 -9.13 12.13
CA ALA A 28 9.48 -8.79 11.76
C ALA A 28 8.66 -8.36 13.00
N ALA A 29 7.75 -7.40 12.79
CA ALA A 29 6.88 -6.87 13.82
C ALA A 29 6.05 -7.98 14.48
N LYS A 30 5.85 -7.90 15.80
CA LYS A 30 5.03 -8.85 16.57
C LYS A 30 4.18 -8.13 17.60
N ILE A 31 2.97 -8.63 17.83
CA ILE A 31 2.16 -8.21 18.98
C ILE A 31 2.63 -8.92 20.27
N SER A 32 2.68 -8.19 21.38
CA SER A 32 3.27 -8.66 22.65
C SER A 32 2.32 -9.51 23.50
N HIS A 33 1.00 -9.34 23.31
CA HIS A 33 -0.05 -10.13 23.97
C HIS A 33 -1.29 -10.22 23.07
N PRO A 34 -2.25 -11.11 23.38
CA PRO A 34 -3.51 -11.12 22.65
C PRO A 34 -4.22 -9.77 22.72
N MET A 35 -4.71 -9.29 21.59
CA MET A 35 -5.41 -8.02 21.47
C MET A 35 -6.63 -8.16 20.56
N PRO A 36 -7.68 -7.34 20.74
CA PRO A 36 -8.80 -7.28 19.80
C PRO A 36 -8.35 -6.98 18.38
N ILE A 37 -8.97 -7.61 17.38
CA ILE A 37 -8.63 -7.42 15.95
C ILE A 37 -8.66 -5.94 15.57
N ASN A 38 -9.72 -5.21 15.90
CA ASN A 38 -9.86 -3.78 15.60
C ASN A 38 -8.87 -2.85 16.33
N LYS A 39 -8.06 -3.38 17.25
CA LYS A 39 -6.93 -2.64 17.87
C LYS A 39 -5.60 -2.90 17.18
N ILE A 40 -5.49 -4.04 16.49
CA ILE A 40 -4.31 -4.41 15.70
C ILE A 40 -4.45 -3.86 14.28
N PHE A 41 -5.66 -3.87 13.73
CA PHE A 41 -6.02 -3.42 12.39
C PHE A 41 -7.03 -2.26 12.54
N PRO A 42 -6.58 -0.99 12.52
CA PRO A 42 -7.45 0.16 12.77
C PRO A 42 -8.44 0.43 11.63
N ASP A 43 -8.09 0.06 10.40
CA ASP A 43 -9.00 0.11 9.25
C ASP A 43 -10.15 -0.90 9.46
N PRO A 44 -11.41 -0.43 9.49
CA PRO A 44 -12.55 -1.28 9.84
C PRO A 44 -12.79 -2.40 8.83
N ASP A 45 -12.49 -2.15 7.55
CA ASP A 45 -12.68 -3.11 6.47
C ASP A 45 -11.57 -4.17 6.46
N LEU A 46 -10.33 -3.77 6.73
CA LEU A 46 -9.23 -4.69 6.98
C LEU A 46 -9.50 -5.53 8.23
N ALA A 47 -9.97 -4.93 9.34
CA ALA A 47 -10.33 -5.65 10.54
C ALA A 47 -11.44 -6.69 10.28
N ASN A 48 -12.43 -6.34 9.46
CA ASN A 48 -13.48 -7.26 9.03
C ASN A 48 -12.93 -8.38 8.15
N ALA A 49 -12.05 -8.09 7.20
CA ALA A 49 -11.38 -9.10 6.37
C ALA A 49 -10.54 -10.04 7.24
N VAL A 50 -9.77 -9.52 8.20
CA VAL A 50 -9.00 -10.31 9.17
C VAL A 50 -9.92 -11.22 10.00
N LYS A 51 -11.03 -10.69 10.51
CA LYS A 51 -12.04 -11.47 11.23
C LYS A 51 -12.51 -12.66 10.38
N GLN A 52 -12.82 -12.44 9.11
CA GLN A 52 -13.25 -13.51 8.18
C GLN A 52 -12.13 -14.53 7.93
N ASN A 53 -10.92 -14.08 7.60
CA ASN A 53 -9.76 -14.94 7.32
C ASN A 53 -9.35 -15.79 8.55
N LEU A 54 -9.59 -15.29 9.77
CA LEU A 54 -9.31 -16.02 11.02
C LEU A 54 -10.50 -16.84 11.54
N GLY A 55 -11.67 -16.80 10.88
CA GLY A 55 -12.89 -17.48 11.33
C GLY A 55 -13.41 -16.96 12.68
N LYS A 56 -13.24 -15.66 12.95
CA LYS A 56 -13.65 -15.00 14.19
C LYS A 56 -15.08 -14.47 14.08
N LYS A 57 -15.75 -14.29 15.22
CA LYS A 57 -17.15 -13.87 15.26
C LYS A 57 -17.27 -12.34 15.26
N SER A 58 -16.33 -11.68 15.92
CA SER A 58 -16.32 -10.22 16.08
C SER A 58 -14.94 -9.65 15.84
N VAL A 59 -14.87 -8.41 15.36
CA VAL A 59 -13.62 -7.62 15.30
C VAL A 59 -13.10 -7.26 16.71
N THR A 60 -13.88 -7.49 17.75
CA THR A 60 -13.45 -7.35 19.15
C THR A 60 -12.86 -8.64 19.73
N ASP A 61 -12.92 -9.76 19.00
CA ASP A 61 -12.33 -11.02 19.46
C ASP A 61 -10.81 -10.87 19.57
N CYS A 62 -10.26 -11.28 20.71
CA CYS A 62 -8.82 -11.22 20.94
C CYS A 62 -8.09 -12.25 20.05
N VAL A 63 -6.99 -11.82 19.41
CA VAL A 63 -6.09 -12.63 18.59
C VAL A 63 -4.66 -12.50 19.07
N SER A 64 -3.90 -13.59 19.01
CA SER A 64 -2.50 -13.64 19.43
C SER A 64 -1.56 -13.70 18.23
N GLN A 65 -0.28 -13.37 18.42
CA GLN A 65 0.73 -13.50 17.37
C GLN A 65 0.77 -14.92 16.79
N ARG A 66 0.62 -15.95 17.64
CA ARG A 66 0.57 -17.35 17.21
C ARG A 66 -0.61 -17.63 16.25
N ALA A 67 -1.72 -16.92 16.40
CA ALA A 67 -2.85 -17.04 15.48
C ALA A 67 -2.55 -16.36 14.13
N LEU A 68 -1.96 -15.16 14.16
CA LEU A 68 -1.54 -14.44 12.96
C LEU A 68 -0.45 -15.22 12.19
N ASP A 69 0.52 -15.80 12.88
CA ASP A 69 1.60 -16.61 12.30
C ASP A 69 1.12 -17.92 11.64
N LYS A 70 -0.15 -18.32 11.81
CA LYS A 70 -0.75 -19.45 11.10
C LYS A 70 -1.31 -19.07 9.73
N VAL A 71 -1.56 -17.79 9.49
CA VAL A 71 -2.08 -17.31 8.21
C VAL A 71 -0.95 -17.35 7.19
N ARG A 72 -1.18 -18.10 6.10
CA ARG A 72 -0.29 -18.17 4.93
C ARG A 72 -0.87 -17.41 3.74
N LYS A 73 -2.20 -17.35 3.68
CA LYS A 73 -2.96 -16.71 2.62
C LYS A 73 -3.97 -15.76 3.24
N PHE A 74 -4.04 -14.55 2.72
CA PHE A 74 -5.01 -13.53 3.11
C PHE A 74 -5.78 -13.06 1.89
N ASN A 75 -7.11 -13.07 1.98
CA ASN A 75 -7.99 -12.52 0.94
C ASN A 75 -8.76 -11.31 1.50
N GLY A 76 -8.56 -10.16 0.86
CA GLY A 76 -9.30 -8.91 1.09
C GLY A 76 -9.64 -8.21 -0.23
N ILE A 77 -9.93 -8.97 -1.29
CA ILE A 77 -10.31 -8.41 -2.60
C ILE A 77 -11.65 -7.66 -2.46
N GLN A 78 -11.73 -6.45 -3.03
CA GLN A 78 -12.97 -5.66 -3.09
C GLN A 78 -13.63 -5.46 -1.71
N ALA A 79 -12.80 -5.17 -0.71
CA ALA A 79 -13.23 -5.01 0.68
C ALA A 79 -13.37 -3.55 1.12
N ASN A 80 -13.03 -2.58 0.25
CA ASN A 80 -12.93 -1.15 0.57
C ASN A 80 -11.82 -0.80 1.57
N ILE A 81 -10.74 -1.57 1.57
CA ILE A 81 -9.60 -1.33 2.45
C ILE A 81 -8.85 -0.07 1.99
N GLU A 82 -8.59 0.85 2.91
CA GLU A 82 -7.82 2.07 2.65
C GLU A 82 -6.41 1.99 3.25
N SER A 83 -6.30 1.39 4.44
CA SER A 83 -5.03 1.27 5.17
C SER A 83 -4.66 -0.19 5.46
N LEU A 84 -3.37 -0.49 5.29
CA LEU A 84 -2.76 -1.78 5.59
C LEU A 84 -2.14 -1.86 7.00
N GLU A 85 -2.34 -0.85 7.85
CA GLU A 85 -1.82 -0.87 9.21
C GLU A 85 -2.29 -2.13 9.97
N GLY A 86 -1.32 -2.83 10.58
CA GLY A 86 -1.51 -4.10 11.25
C GLY A 86 -1.12 -5.31 10.39
N ILE A 87 -1.09 -5.20 9.05
CA ILE A 87 -0.74 -6.34 8.18
C ILE A 87 0.70 -6.83 8.43
N GLN A 88 1.59 -5.94 8.89
CA GLN A 88 3.00 -6.26 9.21
C GLN A 88 3.14 -7.36 10.29
N PHE A 89 2.08 -7.62 11.06
CA PHE A 89 2.06 -8.68 12.07
C PHE A 89 1.79 -10.08 11.49
N PHE A 90 1.41 -10.22 10.21
CA PHE A 90 1.30 -11.52 9.54
C PHE A 90 2.68 -12.02 9.06
N THR A 91 3.61 -12.26 9.99
CA THR A 91 5.04 -12.52 9.68
C THR A 91 5.34 -13.77 8.86
N LYS A 92 4.33 -14.62 8.64
CA LYS A 92 4.39 -15.86 7.86
C LYS A 92 3.49 -15.83 6.63
N LEU A 93 3.01 -14.66 6.22
CA LEU A 93 2.17 -14.52 5.04
C LEU A 93 2.96 -14.80 3.77
N GLU A 94 2.40 -15.63 2.89
CA GLU A 94 3.00 -16.03 1.62
C GLU A 94 2.17 -15.53 0.42
N GLU A 95 0.85 -15.45 0.59
CA GLU A 95 -0.08 -14.99 -0.44
C GLU A 95 -0.99 -13.88 0.11
N LEU A 96 -1.00 -12.72 -0.57
CA LEU A 96 -1.81 -11.57 -0.20
C LEU A 96 -2.60 -11.07 -1.39
N PHE A 97 -3.92 -11.14 -1.30
CA PHE A 97 -4.84 -10.68 -2.35
C PHE A 97 -5.63 -9.46 -1.87
N LEU A 98 -5.38 -8.30 -2.48
CA LEU A 98 -5.93 -6.99 -2.09
C LEU A 98 -6.40 -6.18 -3.30
N SER A 99 -6.75 -6.83 -4.42
CA SER A 99 -7.21 -6.11 -5.59
C SER A 99 -8.55 -5.40 -5.39
N SER A 100 -8.76 -4.30 -6.14
CA SER A 100 -9.99 -3.51 -6.13
C SER A 100 -10.30 -2.87 -4.76
N ASN A 101 -9.31 -2.27 -4.12
CA ASN A 101 -9.44 -1.52 -2.88
C ASN A 101 -9.04 -0.04 -3.09
N GLN A 102 -8.85 0.73 -2.01
CA GLN A 102 -8.44 2.14 -2.02
C GLN A 102 -7.06 2.34 -1.38
N ILE A 103 -6.19 1.33 -1.47
CA ILE A 103 -4.89 1.32 -0.78
C ILE A 103 -3.94 2.32 -1.45
N LYS A 104 -3.41 3.24 -0.66
CA LYS A 104 -2.41 4.24 -1.07
C LYS A 104 -1.01 3.92 -0.58
N ASP A 105 -0.92 3.47 0.67
CA ASP A 105 0.34 3.17 1.35
C ASP A 105 0.51 1.66 1.54
N ILE A 106 1.63 1.15 1.04
CA ILE A 106 2.04 -0.24 1.17
C ILE A 106 3.30 -0.41 2.03
N SER A 107 3.71 0.65 2.74
CA SER A 107 4.82 0.60 3.71
C SER A 107 4.70 -0.52 4.76
N PRO A 108 3.50 -0.93 5.22
CA PRO A 108 3.37 -2.07 6.13
C PRO A 108 3.82 -3.42 5.56
N LEU A 109 4.00 -3.54 4.23
CA LEU A 109 4.42 -4.78 3.57
C LEU A 109 5.95 -5.01 3.60
N LYS A 110 6.75 -3.99 3.90
CA LYS A 110 8.20 -3.98 3.65
C LYS A 110 8.98 -5.13 4.30
N ASP A 111 8.50 -5.62 5.45
CA ASP A 111 9.18 -6.66 6.23
C ASP A 111 8.51 -8.05 6.07
N LEU A 112 7.51 -8.18 5.20
CA LEU A 112 6.84 -9.46 4.92
C LEU A 112 7.65 -10.30 3.91
N THR A 113 8.88 -10.65 4.29
CA THR A 113 9.88 -11.30 3.42
C THR A 113 9.50 -12.70 2.94
N GLU A 114 8.44 -13.29 3.49
CA GLU A 114 7.91 -14.60 3.07
C GLU A 114 6.90 -14.50 1.91
N LEU A 115 6.50 -13.28 1.49
CA LEU A 115 5.55 -13.09 0.39
C LEU A 115 6.08 -13.67 -0.93
N ARG A 116 5.21 -14.43 -1.60
CA ARG A 116 5.41 -15.09 -2.90
C ARG A 116 4.41 -14.62 -3.94
N VAL A 117 3.18 -14.33 -3.52
CA VAL A 117 2.08 -13.90 -4.38
C VAL A 117 1.49 -12.62 -3.78
N LEU A 118 1.46 -11.55 -4.57
CA LEU A 118 0.93 -10.26 -4.14
C LEU A 118 0.04 -9.66 -5.24
N ASP A 119 -1.25 -9.53 -4.96
CA ASP A 119 -2.21 -8.85 -5.83
C ASP A 119 -2.60 -7.50 -5.23
N LEU A 120 -2.18 -6.42 -5.88
CA LEU A 120 -2.46 -5.02 -5.55
C LEU A 120 -3.11 -4.29 -6.73
N LYS A 121 -3.64 -5.04 -7.71
CA LYS A 121 -4.32 -4.47 -8.88
C LYS A 121 -5.48 -3.57 -8.48
N MET A 122 -5.71 -2.49 -9.23
CA MET A 122 -6.85 -1.59 -9.00
C MET A 122 -6.88 -1.02 -7.58
N ASN A 123 -5.80 -0.35 -7.19
CA ASN A 123 -5.68 0.44 -5.96
C ASN A 123 -5.25 1.89 -6.31
N GLU A 124 -4.73 2.64 -5.35
CA GLU A 124 -4.28 4.03 -5.49
C GLU A 124 -2.79 4.18 -5.16
N ILE A 125 -2.00 3.14 -5.45
CA ILE A 125 -0.59 3.04 -5.05
C ILE A 125 0.27 3.91 -5.95
N ARG A 126 1.04 4.82 -5.33
CA ARG A 126 2.00 5.69 -6.02
C ARG A 126 3.46 5.32 -5.79
N ASP A 127 3.77 4.59 -4.73
CA ASP A 127 5.15 4.26 -4.34
C ASP A 127 5.33 2.74 -4.15
N LEU A 128 6.23 2.16 -4.95
CA LEU A 128 6.59 0.74 -4.87
C LEU A 128 7.88 0.46 -4.10
N THR A 129 8.56 1.48 -3.56
CA THR A 129 9.79 1.30 -2.77
C THR A 129 9.62 0.36 -1.57
N PRO A 130 8.46 0.23 -0.91
CA PRO A 130 8.29 -0.75 0.16
C PRO A 130 8.43 -2.21 -0.30
N LEU A 131 8.25 -2.50 -1.58
CA LEU A 131 8.45 -3.85 -2.12
C LEU A 131 9.93 -4.18 -2.37
N ARG A 132 10.82 -3.20 -2.22
CA ARG A 132 12.26 -3.41 -2.37
C ARG A 132 12.75 -4.45 -1.36
N GLY A 133 13.38 -5.50 -1.87
CA GLY A 133 13.94 -6.57 -1.04
C GLY A 133 12.99 -7.74 -0.76
N LEU A 134 11.72 -7.69 -1.20
CA LEU A 134 10.80 -8.84 -1.15
C LEU A 134 11.14 -9.88 -2.24
N SER A 135 12.34 -10.46 -2.16
CA SER A 135 12.94 -11.26 -3.24
C SER A 135 12.29 -12.63 -3.47
N LYS A 136 11.39 -13.06 -2.59
CA LYS A 136 10.65 -14.33 -2.71
C LYS A 136 9.39 -14.23 -3.58
N ILE A 137 9.00 -13.01 -3.98
CA ILE A 137 7.87 -12.79 -4.88
C ILE A 137 8.13 -13.54 -6.19
N THR A 138 7.15 -14.37 -6.57
CA THR A 138 7.09 -15.13 -7.81
C THR A 138 5.95 -14.64 -8.72
N TRP A 139 4.92 -14.01 -8.15
CA TRP A 139 3.81 -13.41 -8.88
C TRP A 139 3.41 -12.07 -8.24
N LEU A 140 3.27 -11.04 -9.07
CA LEU A 140 2.94 -9.67 -8.65
C LEU A 140 2.03 -8.99 -9.67
N ASP A 141 0.91 -8.48 -9.21
CA ASP A 141 0.06 -7.58 -9.98
C ASP A 141 -0.08 -6.22 -9.27
N VAL A 142 0.42 -5.17 -9.91
CA VAL A 142 0.32 -3.76 -9.46
C VAL A 142 -0.30 -2.89 -10.56
N THR A 143 -1.08 -3.50 -11.46
CA THR A 143 -1.65 -2.80 -12.61
C THR A 143 -2.90 -2.00 -12.25
N TYR A 144 -3.25 -1.06 -13.14
CA TYR A 144 -4.48 -0.27 -13.09
C TYR A 144 -4.65 0.56 -11.82
N GLN A 145 -3.57 1.18 -11.34
CA GLN A 145 -3.69 2.15 -10.25
C GLN A 145 -4.48 3.39 -10.72
N LYS A 146 -5.33 3.91 -9.83
CA LYS A 146 -6.08 5.14 -10.08
C LYS A 146 -5.78 6.12 -8.96
N ILE A 147 -4.93 7.10 -9.26
CA ILE A 147 -4.50 8.11 -8.28
C ILE A 147 -5.26 9.39 -8.57
N VAL A 148 -5.84 9.98 -7.53
CA VAL A 148 -6.44 11.31 -7.58
C VAL A 148 -5.67 12.18 -6.61
N GLU A 149 -5.04 13.22 -7.13
CA GLU A 149 -4.32 14.21 -6.32
C GLU A 149 -5.29 15.20 -5.69
N ASP A 150 -4.81 15.91 -4.67
CA ASP A 150 -5.55 17.02 -4.09
C ASP A 150 -5.75 18.13 -5.13
N SER A 151 -6.93 18.77 -5.10
CA SER A 151 -7.28 19.82 -6.06
C SER A 151 -6.37 21.04 -5.94
N VAL A 152 -5.98 21.65 -7.06
CA VAL A 152 -5.16 22.88 -7.11
C VAL A 152 -5.90 23.98 -7.88
N PRO A 153 -5.59 25.28 -7.67
CA PRO A 153 -6.19 26.35 -8.45
C PRO A 153 -5.93 26.17 -9.96
N PHE A 154 -6.90 26.55 -10.78
CA PHE A 154 -6.68 26.65 -12.21
C PHE A 154 -5.68 27.76 -12.53
N GLU A 155 -4.64 27.40 -13.28
CA GLU A 155 -3.67 28.34 -13.86
C GLU A 155 -3.54 28.06 -15.37
N SER A 156 -3.35 29.11 -16.17
CA SER A 156 -3.12 28.97 -17.61
C SER A 156 -1.78 28.33 -17.94
N ASP A 157 -0.80 28.43 -17.03
CA ASP A 157 0.50 27.76 -17.10
C ASP A 157 0.67 26.89 -15.86
N LEU A 158 0.07 25.70 -15.90
CA LEU A 158 -0.02 24.81 -14.76
C LEU A 158 1.16 23.83 -14.75
N PHE A 159 1.92 23.79 -13.65
CA PHE A 159 2.96 22.79 -13.42
C PHE A 159 2.57 21.82 -12.31
N ILE A 160 2.59 20.51 -12.60
CA ILE A 160 2.35 19.45 -11.61
C ILE A 160 3.57 18.52 -11.54
N PRO A 161 4.17 18.32 -10.35
CA PRO A 161 5.29 17.40 -10.18
C PRO A 161 4.85 15.94 -10.28
N ILE A 162 5.74 15.06 -10.72
CA ILE A 162 5.54 13.61 -10.72
C ILE A 162 5.83 13.05 -9.32
N THR A 163 4.85 12.35 -8.77
CA THR A 163 4.90 11.76 -7.42
C THR A 163 5.07 10.24 -7.45
N VAL A 164 4.83 9.61 -8.59
CA VAL A 164 4.79 8.15 -8.73
C VAL A 164 6.19 7.56 -8.85
N GLN A 165 6.54 6.65 -7.94
CA GLN A 165 7.87 6.05 -7.80
C GLN A 165 7.88 4.55 -8.13
N LYS A 166 8.91 4.15 -8.86
CA LYS A 166 9.27 2.74 -9.08
C LYS A 166 9.92 2.15 -7.81
N ILE A 167 10.17 0.85 -7.83
CA ILE A 167 10.81 0.12 -6.71
C ILE A 167 12.20 0.66 -6.35
N ASP A 168 12.94 1.14 -7.35
CA ASP A 168 14.27 1.77 -7.17
C ASP A 168 14.21 3.20 -6.61
N GLY A 169 13.00 3.76 -6.43
CA GLY A 169 12.75 5.10 -5.92
C GLY A 169 12.82 6.20 -6.99
N SER A 170 13.16 5.85 -8.23
CA SER A 170 13.09 6.82 -9.33
C SER A 170 11.65 7.01 -9.81
N LEU A 171 11.37 8.21 -10.29
CA LEU A 171 10.05 8.59 -10.80
C LEU A 171 9.71 7.82 -12.08
N ILE A 172 8.43 7.54 -12.27
CA ILE A 172 7.95 7.04 -13.56
C ILE A 172 8.05 8.14 -14.62
N THR A 173 8.09 7.75 -15.89
CA THR A 173 7.89 8.70 -16.99
C THR A 173 6.42 8.69 -17.39
N PRO A 174 5.70 9.82 -17.32
CA PRO A 174 4.32 9.93 -17.78
C PRO A 174 4.15 9.54 -19.24
N LYS A 175 2.99 9.00 -19.55
CA LYS A 175 2.54 8.59 -20.88
C LYS A 175 1.11 9.11 -21.10
N CYS A 176 0.69 9.32 -22.35
CA CYS A 176 -0.67 9.82 -22.66
C CYS A 176 -1.10 10.99 -21.77
N ILE A 177 -0.44 12.13 -21.92
CA ILE A 177 -0.74 13.35 -21.16
C ILE A 177 -1.92 14.06 -21.85
N THR A 178 -2.95 14.45 -21.10
CA THR A 178 -4.11 15.15 -21.67
C THR A 178 -3.76 16.60 -22.01
N ASP A 179 -4.64 17.26 -22.78
CA ASP A 179 -4.60 18.71 -23.00
C ASP A 179 -3.22 19.24 -23.49
N ASN A 180 -2.51 18.41 -24.27
CA ASN A 180 -1.18 18.69 -24.82
C ASN A 180 -0.11 19.02 -23.76
N GLY A 181 -0.26 18.51 -22.53
CA GLY A 181 0.75 18.69 -21.49
C GLY A 181 2.10 18.10 -21.89
N VAL A 182 3.18 18.77 -21.45
CA VAL A 182 4.56 18.42 -21.80
C VAL A 182 5.30 18.01 -20.54
N TYR A 183 5.84 16.79 -20.53
CA TYR A 183 6.70 16.31 -19.46
C TYR A 183 8.13 16.86 -19.64
N MET A 184 8.65 17.53 -18.61
CA MET A 184 10.03 18.01 -18.56
C MET A 184 10.60 17.78 -17.17
N CYS A 185 11.81 17.25 -17.10
CA CYS A 185 12.53 16.95 -15.86
C CYS A 185 11.76 16.02 -14.91
N ASP A 186 11.01 16.60 -13.97
CA ASP A 186 10.33 15.94 -12.86
C ASP A 186 8.84 16.29 -12.76
N GLY A 187 8.28 16.98 -13.77
CA GLY A 187 6.89 17.39 -13.77
C GLY A 187 6.30 17.55 -15.17
N ILE A 188 5.02 17.86 -15.22
CA ILE A 188 4.29 18.15 -16.45
C ILE A 188 3.80 19.59 -16.41
N THR A 189 4.04 20.32 -17.49
CA THR A 189 3.49 21.65 -17.71
C THR A 189 2.33 21.59 -18.71
N TRP A 190 1.22 22.27 -18.39
CA TRP A 190 0.10 22.49 -19.30
C TRP A 190 -0.09 23.97 -19.58
N ASN A 191 -0.12 24.32 -20.87
CA ASN A 191 -0.60 25.63 -21.32
C ASN A 191 -2.11 25.52 -21.65
N LEU A 192 -2.95 25.99 -20.74
CA LEU A 192 -4.40 25.83 -20.80
C LEU A 192 -5.06 27.13 -21.33
N PRO A 193 -5.69 27.11 -22.52
CA PRO A 193 -6.28 28.31 -23.14
C PRO A 193 -7.57 28.79 -22.46
N GLY A 194 -8.10 28.01 -21.52
CA GLY A 194 -9.31 28.32 -20.77
C GLY A 194 -9.52 27.29 -19.66
N TYR A 195 -10.45 27.60 -18.78
CA TYR A 195 -10.71 26.79 -17.58
C TYR A 195 -10.95 25.30 -17.91
N LYS A 196 -10.34 24.45 -17.10
CA LYS A 196 -10.51 23.00 -17.10
C LYS A 196 -10.81 22.53 -15.69
N LYS A 197 -11.60 21.47 -15.56
CA LYS A 197 -11.91 20.84 -14.27
C LYS A 197 -10.85 19.85 -13.81
N GLU A 198 -10.11 19.26 -14.74
CA GLU A 198 -9.03 18.33 -14.46
C GLU A 198 -8.03 18.29 -15.63
N VAL A 199 -6.79 17.92 -15.32
CA VAL A 199 -5.81 17.36 -16.27
C VAL A 199 -5.38 15.99 -15.78
N SER A 200 -4.80 15.17 -16.66
CA SER A 200 -4.35 13.83 -16.26
C SER A 200 -3.22 13.29 -17.14
N TYR A 201 -2.59 12.23 -16.65
CA TYR A 201 -1.67 11.40 -17.41
C TYR A 201 -1.84 9.92 -17.05
N LYS A 202 -1.37 9.04 -17.93
CA LYS A 202 -1.25 7.61 -17.67
C LYS A 202 0.22 7.23 -17.52
N PHE A 203 0.51 6.04 -17.03
CA PHE A 203 1.86 5.51 -17.03
C PHE A 203 1.84 3.99 -17.19
N TRP A 204 2.91 3.46 -17.76
CA TRP A 204 3.22 2.04 -17.78
C TRP A 204 4.72 1.85 -17.86
N GLU A 205 5.29 1.15 -16.88
CA GLU A 205 6.72 0.87 -16.83
C GLU A 205 6.95 -0.59 -16.45
N TYR A 206 7.98 -1.20 -17.05
CA TYR A 206 8.42 -2.53 -16.64
C TYR A 206 9.23 -2.42 -15.36
N ILE A 207 8.93 -3.29 -14.42
CA ILE A 207 9.59 -3.34 -13.12
C ILE A 207 9.93 -4.78 -12.74
N ASN A 208 10.92 -4.93 -11.86
CA ASN A 208 11.32 -6.22 -11.31
C ASN A 208 11.27 -6.17 -9.78
N VAL A 209 10.58 -7.12 -9.16
CA VAL A 209 10.73 -7.41 -7.72
C VAL A 209 11.38 -8.78 -7.58
N GLY A 210 12.60 -8.82 -7.07
CA GLY A 210 13.40 -10.05 -7.08
C GLY A 210 13.61 -10.54 -8.52
N LYS A 211 13.09 -11.73 -8.83
CA LYS A 211 13.15 -12.34 -10.17
C LYS A 211 11.87 -12.15 -10.99
N THR A 212 10.81 -11.62 -10.37
CA THR A 212 9.51 -11.44 -11.04
C THR A 212 9.47 -10.12 -11.78
N ARG A 213 9.23 -10.21 -13.09
CA ARG A 213 8.97 -9.06 -13.96
C ARG A 213 7.47 -8.83 -14.07
N THR A 214 7.05 -7.58 -13.96
CA THR A 214 5.65 -7.17 -14.18
C THR A 214 5.61 -5.76 -14.79
N THR A 215 4.41 -5.24 -15.00
CA THR A 215 4.19 -3.87 -15.46
C THR A 215 3.49 -3.08 -14.36
N PHE A 216 4.05 -1.94 -13.98
CA PHE A 216 3.39 -0.99 -13.11
C PHE A 216 2.61 0.00 -13.96
N THR A 217 1.28 0.05 -13.82
CA THR A 217 0.41 0.87 -14.66
C THR A 217 -0.61 1.64 -13.86
N GLY A 218 -0.99 2.80 -14.37
CA GLY A 218 -2.05 3.59 -13.76
C GLY A 218 -2.38 4.87 -14.49
N MET A 219 -3.27 5.63 -13.87
CA MET A 219 -3.69 6.96 -14.27
C MET A 219 -3.64 7.88 -13.06
N VAL A 220 -3.13 9.09 -13.25
CA VAL A 220 -3.12 10.17 -12.26
C VAL A 220 -4.03 11.28 -12.75
N LYS A 221 -4.98 11.68 -11.90
CA LYS A 221 -5.89 12.80 -12.13
C LYS A 221 -5.50 13.94 -11.21
N GLN A 222 -5.41 15.14 -11.79
CA GLN A 222 -5.23 16.39 -11.07
C GLN A 222 -6.50 17.23 -11.23
N PRO A 223 -7.39 17.28 -10.21
CA PRO A 223 -8.52 18.19 -10.20
C PRO A 223 -8.07 19.66 -10.10
N LEU A 224 -8.86 20.55 -10.71
CA LEU A 224 -8.62 22.00 -10.73
C LEU A 224 -9.85 22.76 -10.24
N TYR A 225 -9.66 23.87 -9.52
CA TYR A 225 -10.74 24.74 -9.02
C TYR A 225 -10.56 26.23 -9.36
#